data_AF-H3B1N6-F1
#
_entry.id   AF-H3B1N6-F1
#
_cell.length_a   1.000
_cell.length_b   1.000
_cell.length_c   1.000
_cell.angle_alpha   90.00
_cell.angle_beta   90.00
_cell.angle_gamma   90.00
#
_symmetry.space_group_name_H-M   'P 1'
#
loop_
_entity.id
_entity.type
_entity.pdbx_description
1 polymer ?
#
loop_
_entity_poly.entity_id
_entity_poly.type
_entity_poly.pdbx_seq_one_letter_code
_entity_poly.pdbx_strand_id
1 'polypeptide(L)'
;MEPSMNDKPAFIYYMNDGVYGSFANKLMENFNVIPIVHKKYNEEGTIFASSLWGPSSDGLDQVVEHCVLPELNVGDWVIFENMGANTLGQQSTFSEVQRPPLYYLMSVSDWYEMHEAGITRDTSLKNFFFVPSCFLLRYKQSQRLPVKS
;
A
#
# COMPACT_ATOMS: atom_id res chain seq x y z
N MET A 1 18.90 -18.66 14.13
CA MET A 1 17.58 -19.11 14.62
C MET A 1 16.81 -19.46 13.37
N GLU A 2 16.70 -20.76 13.06
CA GLU A 2 16.04 -21.24 11.85
C GLU A 2 14.54 -20.87 11.90
N PRO A 3 13.96 -20.32 10.82
CA PRO A 3 12.53 -20.08 10.79
C PRO A 3 11.81 -21.43 10.81
N SER A 4 11.03 -21.65 11.87
CA SER A 4 10.10 -22.77 11.99
C SER A 4 9.18 -22.80 10.77
N MET A 5 9.42 -23.75 9.85
CA MET A 5 8.58 -24.06 8.69
C MET A 5 7.25 -24.69 9.14
N ASN A 6 6.41 -23.91 9.80
CA ASN A 6 4.98 -24.16 9.79
C ASN A 6 4.45 -23.42 8.58
N ASP A 7 3.89 -24.11 7.59
CA ASP A 7 3.24 -23.52 6.41
C ASP A 7 2.06 -22.59 6.77
N LYS A 8 1.67 -22.55 8.05
CA LYS A 8 0.62 -21.68 8.57
C LYS A 8 1.22 -20.35 9.04
N PRO A 9 0.63 -19.21 8.63
CA PRO A 9 1.08 -17.91 9.12
C PRO A 9 0.89 -17.84 10.65
N ALA A 10 1.89 -17.28 11.33
CA ALA A 10 1.85 -17.02 12.76
C ALA A 10 0.83 -15.92 13.10
N PHE A 11 0.67 -14.92 12.21
CA PHE A 11 -0.32 -13.86 12.35
C PHE A 11 -1.23 -13.72 11.12
N ILE A 12 -2.48 -13.37 11.37
CA ILE A 12 -3.47 -13.04 10.35
C ILE A 12 -3.95 -11.62 10.65
N TYR A 13 -3.70 -10.68 9.73
CA TYR A 13 -4.10 -9.29 9.88
C TYR A 13 -5.24 -8.95 8.93
N TYR A 14 -6.26 -8.28 9.47
CA TYR A 14 -7.40 -7.75 8.71
C TYR A 14 -7.20 -6.27 8.46
N MET A 15 -7.30 -5.88 7.20
CA MET A 15 -7.15 -4.51 6.72
C MET A 15 -8.53 -3.87 6.51
N ASN A 16 -8.53 -2.55 6.42
CA ASN A 16 -9.73 -1.77 6.10
C ASN A 16 -10.10 -1.80 4.60
N ASP A 17 -9.28 -2.43 3.76
CA ASP A 17 -9.46 -2.56 2.32
C ASP A 17 -9.00 -3.95 1.87
N GLY A 18 -9.53 -4.43 0.75
CA GLY A 18 -9.42 -5.83 0.34
C GLY A 18 -9.58 -6.04 -1.16
N VAL A 19 -9.77 -7.30 -1.57
CA VAL A 19 -9.91 -7.69 -2.98
C VAL A 19 -11.19 -7.14 -3.61
N TYR A 20 -12.20 -6.80 -2.81
CA TYR A 20 -13.41 -6.14 -3.31
C TYR A 20 -13.29 -4.61 -3.41
N GLY A 21 -12.15 -4.04 -3.02
CA GLY A 21 -11.83 -2.62 -3.10
C GLY A 21 -10.59 -2.37 -3.95
N SER A 22 -9.55 -1.78 -3.37
CA SER A 22 -8.35 -1.37 -4.14
C SER A 22 -7.54 -2.54 -4.69
N PHE A 23 -7.78 -3.77 -4.22
CA PHE A 23 -7.06 -4.98 -4.66
C PHE A 23 -7.87 -5.84 -5.64
N ALA A 24 -8.89 -5.30 -6.31
CA ALA A 24 -9.71 -6.03 -7.30
C ALA A 24 -8.90 -6.77 -8.37
N ASN A 25 -7.75 -6.24 -8.76
CA ASN A 25 -6.86 -6.91 -9.72
C ASN A 25 -6.39 -8.29 -9.24
N LYS A 26 -6.34 -8.53 -7.91
CA LYS A 26 -5.96 -9.81 -7.33
C LYS A 26 -6.94 -10.94 -7.64
N LEU A 27 -8.21 -10.61 -7.91
CA LEU A 27 -9.23 -11.59 -8.34
C LEU A 27 -9.05 -12.01 -9.80
N MET A 28 -8.42 -11.16 -10.62
CA MET A 28 -8.28 -11.39 -12.06
C MET A 28 -6.91 -11.92 -12.45
N GLU A 29 -5.88 -11.46 -11.76
CA GLU A 29 -4.49 -11.80 -12.03
C GLU A 29 -3.82 -12.22 -10.73
N ASN A 30 -2.89 -13.17 -10.84
CA ASN A 30 -2.02 -13.57 -9.73
C ASN A 30 -0.95 -12.49 -9.49
N PHE A 31 -1.39 -11.32 -9.04
CA PHE A 31 -0.52 -10.19 -8.77
C PHE A 31 0.08 -10.32 -7.36
N ASN A 32 1.39 -10.40 -7.26
CA ASN A 32 2.06 -10.46 -5.96
C ASN A 32 2.34 -9.04 -5.48
N VAL A 33 1.55 -8.58 -4.51
CA VAL A 33 1.75 -7.30 -3.85
C VAL A 33 2.69 -7.47 -2.66
N ILE A 34 3.64 -6.56 -2.52
CA ILE A 34 4.64 -6.60 -1.45
C ILE A 34 4.24 -5.58 -0.37
N PRO A 35 3.84 -6.01 0.83
CA PRO A 35 3.46 -5.09 1.90
C PRO A 35 4.68 -4.40 2.51
N ILE A 36 4.58 -3.08 2.71
CA ILE A 36 5.59 -2.25 3.39
C ILE A 36 4.98 -1.68 4.67
N VAL A 37 5.59 -1.96 5.81
CA VAL A 37 5.09 -1.47 7.11
C VAL A 37 5.63 -0.07 7.40
N HIS A 38 4.72 0.88 7.64
CA HIS A 38 5.08 2.21 8.11
C HIS A 38 5.10 2.26 9.64
N LYS A 39 6.20 1.77 10.22
CA LYS A 39 6.46 1.80 11.66
C LYS A 39 7.86 2.35 11.94
N LYS A 40 8.07 2.95 13.12
CA LYS A 40 9.42 3.16 13.64
C LYS A 40 9.93 1.80 14.08
N TYR A 41 10.87 1.24 13.31
CA TYR A 41 11.57 0.04 13.73
C TYR A 41 12.33 0.38 15.01
N ASN A 42 12.02 -0.29 16.11
CA ASN A 42 13.04 -0.56 17.10
C ASN A 42 13.90 -1.66 16.47
N GLU A 43 15.22 -1.47 16.45
CA GLU A 43 16.19 -2.24 15.65
C GLU A 43 16.24 -3.76 16.00
N GLU A 44 15.45 -4.20 16.98
CA GLU A 44 15.38 -5.58 17.50
C GLU A 44 14.00 -6.26 17.30
N GLY A 45 13.15 -5.73 16.43
CA GLY A 45 11.80 -6.30 16.22
C GLY A 45 11.82 -7.67 15.55
N THR A 46 11.36 -8.71 16.25
CA THR A 46 11.09 -10.05 15.70
C THR A 46 10.14 -9.96 14.50
N ILE A 47 10.47 -10.67 13.41
CA ILE A 47 9.61 -10.83 12.23
C ILE A 47 8.87 -12.16 12.29
N PHE A 48 7.65 -12.18 11.75
CA PHE A 48 6.74 -13.32 11.80
C PHE A 48 6.13 -13.59 10.42
N ALA A 49 5.99 -14.88 10.10
CA ALA A 49 5.20 -15.30 8.96
C ALA A 49 3.74 -14.84 9.15
N SER A 50 3.21 -14.10 8.18
CA SER A 50 1.95 -13.38 8.29
C SER A 50 1.13 -13.49 7.01
N SER A 51 -0.19 -13.30 7.12
CA SER A 51 -1.10 -13.14 5.98
C SER A 51 -1.97 -11.89 6.15
N LEU A 52 -2.35 -11.26 5.04
CA LEU A 52 -3.14 -10.02 5.00
C LEU A 52 -4.47 -10.26 4.28
N TRP A 53 -5.55 -9.85 4.94
CA TRP A 53 -6.93 -10.09 4.53
C TRP A 53 -7.71 -8.78 4.49
N GLY A 54 -8.69 -8.71 3.61
CA GLY A 54 -9.67 -7.63 3.59
C GLY A 54 -10.81 -7.85 4.60
N PRO A 55 -11.77 -6.92 4.65
CA PRO A 55 -12.78 -6.85 5.71
C PRO A 55 -13.93 -7.86 5.54
N SER A 56 -14.11 -8.50 4.39
CA SER A 56 -15.33 -9.29 4.12
C SER A 56 -15.42 -10.59 4.92
N SER A 57 -14.34 -11.00 5.57
CA SER A 57 -14.22 -12.26 6.33
C SER A 57 -14.50 -13.53 5.48
N ASP A 58 -14.57 -13.42 4.15
CA ASP A 58 -14.65 -14.57 3.27
C ASP A 58 -13.25 -15.06 2.85
N GLY A 59 -13.18 -16.31 2.40
CA GLY A 59 -11.93 -16.95 2.00
C GLY A 59 -11.27 -16.37 0.74
N LEU A 60 -11.99 -15.58 -0.04
CA LEU A 60 -11.52 -14.96 -1.28
C LEU A 60 -10.90 -13.59 -1.03
N ASP A 61 -11.24 -12.93 0.09
CA ASP A 61 -10.70 -11.63 0.50
C ASP A 61 -9.30 -11.70 1.11
N GLN A 62 -8.46 -12.55 0.52
CA GLN A 62 -7.06 -12.71 0.87
C GLN A 62 -6.20 -11.88 -0.08
N VAL A 63 -5.58 -10.82 0.45
CA VAL A 63 -4.74 -9.92 -0.35
C VAL A 63 -3.32 -10.45 -0.47
N VAL A 64 -2.76 -10.92 0.64
CA VAL A 64 -1.42 -11.52 0.71
C VAL A 64 -1.48 -12.82 1.48
N GLU A 65 -1.20 -13.93 0.79
CA GLU A 65 -1.21 -15.26 1.39
C GLU A 65 -0.05 -15.47 2.36
N HIS A 66 1.16 -15.07 1.96
CA HIS A 66 2.37 -15.24 2.75
C HIS A 66 3.28 -14.01 2.65
N CYS A 67 3.63 -13.45 3.80
CA CYS A 67 4.63 -12.39 3.94
C CYS A 67 5.33 -12.49 5.29
N VAL A 68 6.43 -11.75 5.46
CA VAL A 68 7.12 -11.62 6.74
C VAL A 68 7.01 -10.19 7.23
N LEU A 69 6.42 -10.01 8.41
CA LEU A 69 6.13 -8.70 8.98
C LEU A 69 6.54 -8.67 10.45
N PRO A 70 6.96 -7.51 10.98
CA PRO A 70 6.97 -7.32 12.43
C PRO A 70 5.55 -7.40 12.99
N GLU A 71 5.42 -7.58 14.30
CA GLU A 71 4.11 -7.53 14.95
C GLU A 71 3.42 -6.17 14.72
N LEU A 72 2.20 -6.22 14.18
CA LEU A 72 1.35 -5.06 13.90
C LEU A 72 0.25 -4.91 14.93
N ASN A 73 -0.03 -3.67 15.30
CA ASN A 73 -1.17 -3.28 16.13
C ASN A 73 -2.22 -2.53 15.31
N VAL A 74 -3.45 -2.48 15.81
CA VAL A 74 -4.50 -1.62 15.23
C VAL A 74 -4.01 -0.17 15.20
N GLY A 75 -4.07 0.44 14.01
CA GLY A 75 -3.56 1.80 13.77
C GLY A 75 -2.17 1.85 13.11
N ASP A 76 -1.45 0.74 13.06
CA ASP A 76 -0.26 0.63 12.20
C ASP A 76 -0.67 0.62 10.72
N TRP A 77 0.17 1.20 9.86
CA TRP A 77 -0.12 1.34 8.43
C TRP A 77 0.69 0.34 7.61
N VAL A 78 0.00 -0.31 6.67
CA VAL A 78 0.61 -1.14 5.63
C VAL A 78 0.44 -0.43 4.29
N ILE A 79 1.54 -0.30 3.55
CA ILE A 79 1.62 0.42 2.28
C ILE A 79 1.89 -0.59 1.17
N PHE A 80 1.18 -0.44 0.06
CA PHE A 80 1.38 -1.23 -1.15
C PHE A 80 1.74 -0.29 -2.30
N GLU A 81 2.94 -0.45 -2.85
CA GLU A 81 3.41 0.35 -3.97
C GLU A 81 2.92 -0.23 -5.32
N ASN A 82 2.95 0.58 -6.37
CA ASN A 82 2.57 0.19 -7.74
C ASN A 82 1.11 -0.27 -7.92
N MET A 83 0.22 0.12 -7.00
CA MET A 83 -1.22 -0.22 -7.03
C MET A 83 -2.08 0.86 -7.72
N GLY A 84 -1.49 1.72 -8.56
CA GLY A 84 -2.21 2.83 -9.21
C GLY A 84 -2.82 2.51 -10.57
N ALA A 85 -2.33 1.47 -11.26
CA ALA A 85 -2.80 1.09 -12.59
C ALA A 85 -3.80 -0.06 -12.50
N ASN A 86 -4.90 0.02 -13.26
CA ASN A 86 -5.99 -0.97 -13.36
C ASN A 86 -6.81 -1.24 -12.08
N THR A 87 -6.40 -0.76 -10.91
CA THR A 87 -7.08 -0.96 -9.61
C THR A 87 -8.35 -0.14 -9.42
N LEU A 88 -8.46 1.03 -10.06
CA LEU A 88 -9.63 1.91 -9.93
C LEU A 88 -10.77 1.59 -10.91
N GLY A 89 -10.51 0.72 -11.91
CA GLY A 89 -11.34 0.56 -13.10
C GLY A 89 -12.37 -0.58 -13.03
N GLN A 90 -12.23 -1.53 -12.12
CA GLN A 90 -13.12 -2.69 -12.05
C GLN A 90 -13.90 -2.70 -10.74
N GLN A 91 -15.02 -1.97 -10.74
CA GLN A 91 -16.03 -2.17 -9.71
C GLN A 91 -16.78 -3.47 -10.00
N SER A 92 -16.69 -4.44 -9.08
CA SER A 92 -17.76 -5.41 -8.95
C SER A 92 -19.00 -4.66 -8.45
N THR A 93 -20.13 -4.83 -9.14
CA THR A 93 -21.46 -4.28 -8.80
C THR A 93 -22.01 -4.75 -7.45
N PHE A 94 -21.22 -5.54 -6.71
CA PHE A 94 -21.53 -6.08 -5.39
C PHE A 94 -20.58 -5.47 -4.37
N SER A 95 -20.95 -4.33 -3.78
CA SER A 95 -20.82 -4.05 -2.34
C SER A 95 -20.84 -2.55 -2.06
N GLU A 96 -21.50 -2.19 -0.98
CA GLU A 96 -21.60 -0.84 -0.41
C GLU A 96 -20.26 -0.35 0.20
N VAL A 97 -19.13 -0.88 -0.27
CA VAL A 97 -17.81 -0.53 0.25
C VAL A 97 -17.46 0.87 -0.25
N GLN A 98 -17.45 1.83 0.68
CA GLN A 98 -17.02 3.20 0.40
C GLN A 98 -15.59 3.17 -0.13
N ARG A 99 -15.37 3.74 -1.33
CA ARG A 99 -14.01 3.88 -1.88
C ARG A 99 -13.11 4.52 -0.82
N PRO A 100 -11.89 4.00 -0.61
CA PRO A 100 -10.94 4.68 0.23
C PRO A 100 -10.70 6.09 -0.32
N PRO A 101 -10.53 7.11 0.54
CA PRO A 101 -10.29 8.47 0.09
C PRO A 101 -9.05 8.54 -0.82
N LEU A 102 -9.20 9.19 -1.98
CA LEU A 102 -8.11 9.39 -2.94
C LEU A 102 -7.48 10.77 -2.72
N TYR A 103 -6.19 10.78 -2.41
CA TYR A 103 -5.41 12.00 -2.25
C TYR A 103 -4.39 12.13 -3.39
N TYR A 104 -4.48 13.21 -4.15
CA TYR A 104 -3.47 13.54 -5.15
C TYR A 104 -2.33 14.32 -4.49
N LEU A 105 -1.11 13.83 -4.66
CA LEU A 105 0.09 14.38 -4.06
C LEU A 105 1.05 14.82 -5.16
N MET A 106 1.68 15.99 -4.98
CA MET A 106 2.67 16.52 -5.91
C MET A 106 3.78 17.23 -5.13
N SER A 107 5.02 17.14 -5.61
CA SER A 107 6.11 17.91 -5.01
C SER A 107 5.94 19.41 -5.30
N VAL A 108 6.51 20.25 -4.45
CA VAL A 108 6.46 21.71 -4.64
C VAL A 108 7.15 22.13 -5.94
N SER A 109 8.26 21.47 -6.27
CA SER A 109 9.00 21.74 -7.49
C SER A 109 8.17 21.42 -8.73
N ASP A 110 7.56 20.23 -8.78
CA ASP A 110 6.68 19.83 -9.90
C ASP A 110 5.46 20.77 -9.99
N TRP A 111 4.93 21.21 -8.85
CA TRP A 111 3.85 22.20 -8.81
C TRP A 111 4.27 23.51 -9.48
N TYR A 112 5.43 24.07 -9.13
CA TYR A 112 5.92 25.31 -9.74
C TYR A 112 6.22 25.14 -11.23
N GLU A 113 6.87 24.04 -11.62
CA GLU A 113 7.14 23.74 -13.04
C GLU A 113 5.83 23.66 -13.85
N MET A 114 4.80 23.02 -13.29
CA MET A 114 3.48 22.95 -13.92
C MET A 114 2.81 24.32 -14.07
N HIS A 115 3.00 25.23 -13.11
CA HIS A 115 2.46 26.60 -13.18
C HIS A 115 3.16 27.44 -14.24
N GLU A 116 4.49 27.39 -14.28
CA GLU A 116 5.29 28.12 -15.27
C GLU A 116 5.04 27.61 -16.70
N ALA A 117 4.74 26.32 -16.85
CA ALA A 117 4.33 25.72 -18.12
C ALA A 117 2.91 26.13 -18.58
N GLY A 118 2.17 26.90 -17.78
CA GLY A 118 0.83 27.40 -18.12
C GLY A 118 -0.28 26.34 -18.06
N ILE A 119 -0.02 25.17 -17.49
CA ILE A 119 -0.93 24.01 -17.48
C ILE A 119 -2.13 24.24 -16.54
N THR A 120 -2.03 25.18 -15.59
CA THR A 120 -3.05 25.42 -14.56
C THR A 120 -4.21 26.32 -14.98
N ARG A 121 -4.24 26.78 -16.24
CA ARG A 121 -5.24 27.77 -16.70
C ARG A 121 -6.62 27.21 -17.03
N ASP A 122 -6.80 25.90 -17.21
CA ASP A 122 -8.10 25.38 -17.69
C ASP A 122 -8.45 23.96 -17.23
N THR A 123 -8.05 23.52 -16.04
CA THR A 123 -8.48 22.21 -15.54
C THR A 123 -8.80 22.31 -14.06
N SER A 124 -10.02 21.92 -13.71
CA SER A 124 -10.50 21.83 -12.32
C SER A 124 -9.61 20.86 -11.55
N LEU A 125 -8.55 21.40 -10.93
CA LEU A 125 -7.63 20.65 -10.08
C LEU A 125 -8.43 20.22 -8.86
N LYS A 126 -8.84 18.94 -8.83
CA LYS A 126 -9.46 18.35 -7.64
C LYS A 126 -8.41 18.31 -6.53
N ASN A 127 -8.59 19.16 -5.51
CA ASN A 127 -7.94 19.18 -4.19
C ASN A 127 -6.63 18.37 -4.08
N PHE A 128 -5.53 18.92 -4.61
CA PHE A 128 -4.19 18.41 -4.31
C PHE A 128 -3.82 18.82 -2.89
N PHE A 129 -3.32 17.88 -2.09
CA PHE A 129 -2.89 18.15 -0.72
C PHE A 129 -1.36 18.24 -0.64
N PHE A 130 -0.87 19.23 0.12
CA PHE A 130 0.55 19.34 0.42
C PHE A 130 0.96 18.26 1.42
N VAL A 131 1.97 17.46 1.09
CA VAL A 131 2.46 16.38 1.96
C VAL A 131 3.70 16.85 2.70
N PRO A 132 3.70 16.77 4.05
CA PRO A 132 4.91 17.02 4.82
C PRO A 132 6.05 16.12 4.38
N SER A 133 7.28 16.65 4.35
CA SER A 133 8.48 15.98 3.84
C SER A 133 8.82 14.62 4.48
N CYS A 134 8.18 14.27 5.60
CA CYS A 134 8.35 12.97 6.28
C CYS A 134 7.93 11.75 5.44
N PHE A 135 6.99 11.90 4.50
CA PHE A 135 6.65 10.82 3.56
C PHE A 135 7.69 10.67 2.43
N LEU A 136 8.37 11.77 2.05
CA LEU A 136 9.39 11.78 0.99
C LEU A 136 10.74 11.20 1.45
N LEU A 137 11.08 11.33 2.73
CA LEU A 137 12.38 10.90 3.25
C LEU A 137 12.62 9.38 3.16
N ARG A 138 11.56 8.55 3.19
CA ARG A 138 11.71 7.08 3.02
C ARG A 138 11.74 6.63 1.57
N TYR A 139 11.15 7.38 0.63
CA TYR A 139 11.23 7.08 -0.81
C TYR A 139 12.68 7.08 -1.31
N LYS A 140 13.51 8.02 -0.85
CA LYS A 140 14.95 8.08 -1.19
C LYS A 140 15.80 7.01 -0.48
N GLN A 141 15.32 6.39 0.59
CA GLN A 141 16.04 5.29 1.26
C GLN A 141 15.79 3.94 0.57
N SER A 142 14.58 3.71 0.03
CA SER A 142 14.23 2.47 -0.70
C SER A 142 15.03 2.30 -2.01
N GLN A 143 15.38 3.41 -2.68
CA GLN A 143 16.19 3.42 -3.92
C GLN A 143 17.71 3.29 -3.69
N ARG A 144 18.19 3.16 -2.44
CA ARG A 144 19.63 3.02 -2.11
C ARG A 144 19.93 1.64 -1.52
N LEU A 145 19.65 0.58 -2.27
CA LEU A 145 20.34 -0.69 -2.06
C LEU A 145 21.61 -0.71 -2.95
N PRO A 146 22.81 -0.95 -2.40
CA PRO A 146 24.02 -1.01 -3.21
C PRO A 146 24.01 -2.26 -4.06
N VAL A 147 24.08 -2.09 -5.39
CA VAL A 147 24.47 -3.15 -6.31
C VAL A 147 25.93 -3.47 -5.99
N LYS A 148 26.19 -4.63 -5.36
CA LYS A 148 27.55 -5.17 -5.25
C LYS A 148 28.00 -5.61 -6.64
N SER A 149 29.05 -4.96 -7.15
CA SER A 149 29.93 -5.47 -8.21
C SER A 149 31.04 -6.32 -7.60
#